data_AF-A0A6V7LAM8-F1
#
_entry.id   AF-A0A6V7LAM8-F1
#
_cell.length_a   1.000
_cell.length_b   1.000
_cell.length_c   1.000
_cell.angle_alpha   90.00
_cell.angle_beta   90.00
_cell.angle_gamma   90.00
#
_symmetry.space_group_name_H-M   'P 1'
#
loop_
_entity.id
_entity.type
_entity.pdbx_description
1 polymer ?
#
loop_
_entity_poly.entity_id
_entity_poly.type
_entity_poly.pdbx_seq_one_letter_code
_entity_poly.pdbx_strand_id
1 'polypeptide(L)' 'GGMCAVFLPDEDRVVNLNCEELEPVVPIHGNRVKVVLGEDREAVGTLLSIDNQEGVVKLTSGELKMLQLRYLCKMQS' A
#
# COMPACT_ATOMS: atom_id res chain seq x y z
N GLY A 1 -8.82 5.56 16.73
CA GLY A 1 -7.41 5.45 16.32
C GLY A 1 -6.82 4.17 16.88
N GLY A 2 -6.09 3.43 16.04
CA GLY A 2 -5.18 2.37 16.50
C GLY A 2 -3.77 2.95 16.68
N MET A 3 -2.96 2.33 17.54
CA MET A 3 -1.53 2.58 17.58
C MET A 3 -0.84 1.70 16.54
N CYS A 4 0.07 2.29 15.79
CA CYS A 4 0.86 1.65 14.76
C CYS A 4 2.32 1.58 15.24
N ALA A 5 2.92 0.38 15.27
CA ALA A 5 4.35 0.20 15.52
C ALA A 5 5.11 0.29 14.19
N VAL A 6 5.93 1.33 14.02
CA VAL A 6 6.63 1.64 12.77
C VAL A 6 8.14 1.58 12.99
N PHE A 7 8.84 0.85 12.13
CA PHE A 7 10.30 0.84 12.11
C PHE A 7 10.82 1.99 11.25
N LEU A 8 11.73 2.81 11.80
CA LEU A 8 12.40 3.91 11.10
C LEU A 8 13.83 3.46 10.73
N PRO A 9 14.11 3.13 9.45
CA PRO A 9 15.40 2.52 9.07
C PRO A 9 16.62 3.40 9.37
N ASP A 10 16.52 4.71 9.17
CA ASP A 10 17.64 5.64 9.38
C ASP A 10 18.01 5.80 10.86
N GLU A 11 17.06 5.51 11.76
CA GLU A 11 17.24 5.62 13.21
C GLU A 11 17.38 4.25 13.89
N ASP A 12 17.28 3.15 13.13
CA ASP A 12 17.31 1.75 13.58
C ASP A 12 16.47 1.49 14.84
N ARG A 13 15.24 2.03 14.86
CA ARG A 13 14.33 1.88 16.01
C ARG A 13 12.87 1.74 15.60
N VAL A 14 12.08 1.21 16.52
CA VAL A 14 10.62 1.16 16.41
C VAL A 14 10.00 2.27 17.24
N VAL A 15 9.04 2.98 16.65
CA VAL A 15 8.21 4.00 17.30
C VAL A 15 6.75 3.59 17.27
N ASN A 16 6.00 3.99 18.30
CA ASN A 16 4.55 3.82 18.34
C ASN A 16 3.90 5.15 18.01
N LEU A 17 3.15 5.21 16.92
CA LEU A 17 2.48 6.42 16.44
C LEU A 17 0.97 6.17 16.38
N ASN A 18 0.19 7.24 16.48
CA ASN A 18 -1.21 7.14 16.12
C ASN A 18 -1.29 6.90 14.61
N CYS A 19 -2.16 5.99 14.16
CA CYS A 19 -2.25 5.75 12.72
C CYS A 19 -2.77 6.98 11.92
N GLU A 20 -3.32 8.00 12.59
CA GLU A 20 -3.68 9.30 12.00
C GLU A 20 -2.45 10.19 11.68
N GLU A 21 -1.29 9.88 12.26
CA GLU A 21 -0.02 10.57 12.00
C GLU A 21 0.75 9.93 10.83
N LEU A 22 0.16 8.92 10.16
CA LEU A 22 0.78 8.19 9.06
C LEU A 22 0.04 8.46 7.75
N GLU A 23 0.80 8.66 6.68
CA GLU A 23 0.29 8.69 5.32
C GLU A 23 0.79 7.48 4.51
N PRO A 24 -0.09 6.82 3.75
CA PRO A 24 0.29 5.83 2.74
C PRO A 24 1.37 6.33 1.79
N VAL A 25 2.43 5.53 1.61
CA VAL A 25 3.36 5.76 0.50
C VAL A 25 2.68 5.31 -0.79
N VAL A 26 2.40 6.27 -1.69
CA VAL A 26 1.79 6.01 -2.98
C VAL A 26 2.74 5.15 -3.85
N PRO A 27 2.31 3.99 -4.35
CA PRO A 27 3.15 3.12 -5.17
C PRO A 27 3.30 3.64 -6.60
N ILE A 28 4.38 3.20 -7.26
CA ILE A 28 4.63 3.43 -8.69
C ILE A 28 4.62 2.10 -9.47
N HIS A 29 4.62 2.18 -10.80
CA HIS A 29 4.74 1.01 -11.68
C HIS A 29 5.84 0.04 -11.20
N GLY A 30 5.50 -1.24 -11.12
CA GLY A 30 6.38 -2.34 -10.75
C GLY A 30 6.53 -2.56 -9.24
N ASN A 31 6.02 -1.66 -8.39
CA ASN A 31 6.05 -1.87 -6.95
C ASN A 31 5.09 -2.99 -6.51
N ARG A 32 5.50 -3.71 -5.45
CA ARG A 32 4.55 -4.51 -4.67
C ARG A 32 3.65 -3.58 -3.87
N VAL A 33 2.37 -3.91 -3.84
CA VAL A 33 1.34 -3.09 -3.21
C VAL A 33 0.46 -3.92 -2.29
N LYS A 34 -0.06 -3.29 -1.24
CA LYS A 34 -1.12 -3.82 -0.40
C LYS A 34 -2.36 -2.94 -0.54
N VAL A 35 -3.52 -3.57 -0.71
CA VAL A 35 -4.82 -2.89 -0.71
C VAL A 35 -5.21 -2.61 0.74
N VAL A 36 -5.41 -1.36 1.11
CA VAL A 36 -5.68 -0.93 2.50
C VAL A 36 -7.11 -0.45 2.74
N LEU A 37 -7.89 -0.27 1.67
CA LEU A 37 -9.29 0.18 1.69
C LEU A 37 -10.13 -0.59 0.67
N GLY A 38 -11.45 -0.59 0.85
CA GLY A 38 -12.40 -1.23 -0.07
C GLY A 38 -12.58 -2.74 0.17
N GLU A 39 -13.24 -3.40 -0.77
CA GLU A 39 -13.63 -4.82 -0.66
C GLU A 39 -12.42 -5.77 -0.70
N ASP A 40 -11.39 -5.39 -1.45
CA ASP A 40 -10.14 -6.15 -1.59
C ASP A 40 -9.12 -5.83 -0.48
N ARG A 41 -9.53 -5.20 0.63
CA ARG A 41 -8.63 -4.86 1.73
C ARG A 41 -7.85 -6.10 2.20
N GLU A 42 -6.57 -5.87 2.50
CA GLU A 42 -5.55 -6.87 2.82
C GLU A 42 -4.99 -7.65 1.62
N ALA A 43 -5.57 -7.55 0.42
CA ALA A 43 -4.98 -8.16 -0.77
C ALA A 43 -3.62 -7.55 -1.11
N VAL A 44 -2.75 -8.38 -1.69
CA VAL A 44 -1.40 -7.98 -2.11
C VAL A 44 -1.21 -8.28 -3.59
N GLY A 45 -0.48 -7.43 -4.29
CA GLY A 45 -0.20 -7.60 -5.71
C GLY A 45 0.98 -6.77 -6.20
N THR A 46 1.07 -6.64 -7.52
CA THR A 46 2.04 -5.79 -8.22
C THR A 46 1.28 -4.76 -9.05
N LEU A 47 1.66 -3.49 -8.91
CA LEU A 47 1.09 -2.40 -9.72
C LEU A 47 1.72 -2.43 -11.12
N LEU A 48 0.92 -2.67 -12.15
CA LEU A 48 1.39 -2.84 -13.54
C LEU A 48 1.31 -1.54 -14.34
N SER A 49 0.33 -0.69 -14.07
CA SER A 49 0.19 0.60 -14.74
C SER A 49 -0.68 1.53 -13.91
N ILE A 50 -0.60 2.82 -14.24
CA ILE A 50 -1.38 3.89 -13.61
C ILE A 50 -2.01 4.71 -14.73
N ASP A 51 -3.31 4.99 -14.60
CA ASP A 51 -4.03 5.98 -15.39
C ASP A 51 -4.81 6.89 -14.45
N ASN A 52 -4.47 8.18 -14.45
CA ASN A 52 -5.00 9.18 -13.52
C ASN A 52 -4.94 8.72 -12.05
N GLN A 53 -6.11 8.44 -11.45
CA GLN A 53 -6.25 8.03 -10.04
C GLN A 53 -6.47 6.52 -9.89
N GLU A 54 -6.29 5.74 -10.95
CA GLU A 54 -6.51 4.31 -10.96
C GLU A 54 -5.23 3.55 -11.34
N GLY A 55 -5.03 2.40 -10.71
CA GLY A 55 -3.92 1.50 -10.96
C GLY A 55 -4.42 0.13 -11.39
N VAL A 56 -3.79 -0.45 -12.41
CA VAL A 56 -4.00 -1.86 -12.77
C VAL A 56 -3.08 -2.71 -11.90
N VAL A 57 -3.66 -3.49 -11.00
CA VAL A 57 -2.94 -4.35 -10.05
C VAL A 57 -3.13 -5.80 -10.44
N LYS A 58 -2.03 -6.53 -10.58
CA LYS A 58 -2.03 -8.00 -10.61
C LYS A 58 -1.96 -8.50 -9.19
N LEU A 59 -3.08 -8.97 -8.66
CA LEU A 59 -3.16 -9.58 -7.34
C LEU A 59 -2.36 -10.88 -7.31
N THR A 60 -1.93 -11.27 -6.11
CA THR A 60 -1.20 -12.53 -5.88
C THR A 60 -2.05 -13.76 -6.22
N SER A 61 -3.39 -13.63 -6.19
CA SER A 61 -4.32 -14.65 -6.70
C SER A 61 -4.24 -14.88 -8.21
N GLY A 62 -3.58 -13.97 -8.95
CA GLY A 62 -3.49 -13.98 -10.41
C GLY A 62 -4.52 -13.07 -11.09
N GLU A 63 -5.53 -12.59 -10.37
CA GLU A 63 -6.53 -11.67 -10.89
C GLU A 63 -5.95 -10.30 -11.22
N LEU A 64 -6.42 -9.68 -12.31
CA LEU A 64 -6.14 -8.30 -12.66
C LEU A 64 -7.31 -7.44 -12.21
N LYS A 65 -7.03 -6.41 -11.40
CA LYS A 65 -8.04 -5.45 -10.94
C LYS A 65 -7.62 -4.03 -11.19
N MET A 66 -8.59 -3.19 -11.53
CA MET A 66 -8.44 -1.74 -11.57
C MET A 66 -8.87 -1.20 -10.20
N LEU A 67 -7.95 -0.56 -9.49
CA LEU A 67 -8.17 -0.08 -8.13
C LEU A 67 -7.78 1.39 -8.05
N GLN A 68 -8.54 2.17 -7.29
CA GLN A 68 -8.20 3.56 -6.99
C GLN A 68 -6.85 3.61 -6.26
N LEU A 69 -5.93 4.48 -6.69
CA LEU A 69 -4.59 4.60 -6.11
C LEU A 69 -4.62 4.88 -4.60
N ARG A 70 -5.62 5.64 -4.13
CA ARG A 70 -5.82 5.91 -2.69
C ARG A 70 -6.12 4.65 -1.87
N TYR A 71 -6.43 3.52 -2.50
CA TYR A 71 -6.62 2.23 -1.83
C TYR A 71 -5.33 1.42 -1.76
N LEU A 72 -4.24 1.88 -2.38
CA LEU A 72 -3.00 1.13 -2.50
C LEU A 72 -1.89 1.77 -1.67
N CYS A 73 -1.19 0.96 -0.86
CA CYS A 73 0.06 1.32 -0.21
C CYS A 73 1.23 0.57 -0.86
N LYS A 74 2.36 1.25 -1.06
CA LYS A 74 3.62 0.61 -1.40
C LYS A 74 4.07 -0.32 -0.26
N MET A 75 4.42 -1.56 -0.59
CA MET A 75 5.08 -2.46 0.35
C MET A 75 6.59 -2.23 0.31
N GLN A 76 7.24 -2.37 1.47
CA GLN A 76 8.70 -2.40 1.54
C GLN A 76 9.24 -3.52 0.64
N SER A 77 10.31 -3.19 -0.08
CA SER A 77 11.05 -4.11 -0.97
C SER A 77 12.20 -4.75 -0.22
#